data_AF-A0A328U9T5-F1
#
_entry.id   AF-A0A328U9T5-F1
#
_cell.length_a   1.000
_cell.length_b   1.000
_cell.length_c   1.000
_cell.angle_alpha   90.00
_cell.angle_beta   90.00
_cell.angle_gamma   90.00
#
_symmetry.space_group_name_H-M   'P 1'
#
loop_
_entity.id
_entity.type
_entity.pdbx_description
1 polymer ?
#
loop_
_entity_poly.entity_id
_entity_poly.type
_entity_poly.pdbx_seq_one_letter_code
_entity_poly.pdbx_strand_id
1 'polypeptide(L)'
;MGYTREQLSERVGISLRYLTAIENEQKRPSYDVLYRLLHNLGLSADSIFYPEKESDTEEKQLLRLLQQCSERDRKIVKSVIDALLDNA
;
A
#
# COMPACT_ATOMS: atom_id res chain seq x y z
N MET A 1 -8.81 8.18 -12.44
CA MET A 1 -8.52 9.02 -13.63
C MET A 1 -7.01 9.02 -13.82
N GLY A 2 -6.51 8.70 -15.02
CA GLY A 2 -5.07 8.69 -15.28
C GLY A 2 -4.55 10.08 -15.63
N TYR A 3 -3.37 10.44 -15.15
CA TYR A 3 -2.62 11.61 -15.62
C TYR A 3 -1.80 11.26 -16.85
N THR A 4 -1.57 12.22 -17.74
CA THR A 4 -0.48 12.08 -18.70
C THR A 4 0.86 12.18 -17.96
N ARG A 5 1.95 11.70 -18.58
CA ARG A 5 3.29 11.79 -17.98
C ARG A 5 3.70 13.24 -17.73
N GLU A 6 3.34 14.14 -18.64
CA GLU A 6 3.58 15.57 -18.53
C GLU A 6 2.89 16.12 -17.28
N GLN A 7 1.58 15.85 -17.14
CA GLN A 7 0.79 16.29 -15.99
C GLN A 7 1.33 15.73 -14.67
N LEU A 8 1.72 14.46 -14.64
CA LEU A 8 2.30 13.85 -13.45
C LEU A 8 3.65 14.47 -13.10
N SER A 9 4.53 14.64 -14.09
CA SER A 9 5.86 15.23 -13.89
C SER A 9 5.78 16.65 -13.34
N GLU A 10 4.84 17.47 -13.84
CA GLU A 10 4.57 18.82 -13.36
C GLU A 10 4.05 18.81 -11.91
N ARG A 11 3.05 17.97 -11.60
CA ARG A 11 2.48 17.84 -10.25
C ARG A 11 3.51 17.37 -9.22
N VAL A 12 4.37 16.43 -9.62
CA VAL A 12 5.43 15.90 -8.76
C VAL A 12 6.61 16.85 -8.70
N GLY A 13 6.73 17.83 -9.60
CA GLY A 13 7.83 18.80 -9.63
C GLY A 13 9.15 18.16 -10.07
N ILE A 14 9.10 17.28 -11.08
CA ILE A 14 10.26 16.65 -11.71
C ILE A 14 10.22 16.82 -13.23
N SER A 15 11.36 16.63 -13.90
CA SER A 15 11.35 16.67 -15.37
C SER A 15 10.69 15.42 -15.94
N LEU A 16 10.03 15.58 -17.10
CA LEU A 16 9.45 14.46 -17.85
C LEU A 16 10.50 13.37 -18.13
N ARG A 17 11.72 13.77 -18.50
CA ARG A 17 12.85 12.86 -18.72
C ARG A 17 13.20 12.06 -17.45
N TYR A 18 13.16 12.70 -16.28
CA TYR A 18 13.44 11.99 -15.02
C TYR A 18 12.33 10.99 -14.70
N LEU A 19 11.06 11.36 -14.92
CA LEU A 19 9.93 10.45 -14.79
C LEU A 19 10.08 9.23 -15.74
N THR A 20 10.44 9.44 -17.01
CA THR A 20 10.68 8.36 -17.96
C THR A 20 11.82 7.43 -17.53
N ALA A 21 12.91 7.98 -16.98
CA ALA A 21 14.01 7.17 -16.47
C ALA A 21 13.60 6.33 -15.25
N ILE A 22 12.72 6.86 -14.39
CA ILE A 22 12.14 6.09 -13.27
C ILE A 22 11.31 4.92 -13.80
N GLU A 23 10.46 5.15 -14.80
CA GLU A 23 9.57 4.13 -15.36
C GLU A 23 10.30 3.04 -16.16
N ASN A 24 11.26 3.42 -17.02
CA ASN A 24 11.80 2.54 -18.05
C ASN A 24 13.27 2.15 -17.84
N GLU A 25 14.05 2.95 -17.12
CA GLU A 25 15.51 2.79 -16.98
C GLU A 25 15.92 2.30 -15.59
N GLN A 26 14.96 1.79 -14.80
CA GLN A 26 15.16 1.34 -13.41
C GLN A 26 15.79 2.41 -12.49
N LYS A 27 15.66 3.70 -12.84
CA LYS A 27 16.25 4.78 -12.03
C LYS A 27 15.48 4.91 -10.73
N ARG A 28 16.17 4.69 -9.60
CA ARG A 28 15.55 4.83 -8.27
C ARG A 28 15.32 6.31 -7.94
N PRO A 29 14.07 6.73 -7.66
CA PRO A 29 13.79 8.07 -7.17
C PRO A 29 14.36 8.27 -5.76
N SER A 30 14.56 9.54 -5.36
CA SER A 30 14.72 9.84 -3.94
C SER A 30 13.42 9.54 -3.18
N TYR A 31 13.51 9.38 -1.86
CA TYR A 31 12.34 9.14 -1.01
C TYR A 31 11.26 10.22 -1.20
N ASP A 32 11.67 11.50 -1.24
CA ASP A 32 10.75 12.62 -1.43
C ASP A 32 10.01 12.56 -2.78
N VAL A 33 10.71 12.20 -3.86
CA VAL A 33 10.10 12.03 -5.19
C VAL A 33 9.15 10.83 -5.20
N LEU A 34 9.54 9.71 -4.57
CA LEU A 34 8.69 8.52 -4.44
C LEU A 34 7.40 8.84 -3.66
N TYR A 35 7.50 9.54 -2.53
CA TYR A 35 6.37 9.97 -1.73
C TYR A 35 5.40 10.84 -2.55
N ARG A 36 5.91 11.85 -3.26
CA ARG A 36 5.07 12.71 -4.11
C ARG A 36 4.39 11.94 -5.24
N LEU A 37 5.07 10.97 -5.85
CA LEU A 37 4.49 10.09 -6.88
C LEU A 37 3.33 9.27 -6.32
N LEU A 38 3.55 8.55 -5.22
CA LEU A 38 2.53 7.70 -4.58
C LEU A 38 1.29 8.51 -4.18
N HIS A 39 1.49 9.65 -3.55
CA HIS A 39 0.40 10.51 -3.11
C HIS A 39 -0.42 11.07 -4.28
N ASN A 40 0.24 11.55 -5.35
CA ASN A 40 -0.48 12.06 -6.52
C ASN A 40 -1.25 10.97 -7.27
N LEU A 41 -0.72 9.74 -7.31
CA LEU A 41 -1.35 8.61 -7.98
C LEU A 41 -2.39 7.89 -7.10
N GLY A 42 -2.50 8.23 -5.82
CA GLY A 42 -3.37 7.53 -4.88
C GLY A 42 -2.94 6.08 -4.62
N LEU A 43 -1.65 5.78 -4.78
CA LEU A 43 -1.09 4.45 -4.57
C LEU A 43 -0.65 4.29 -3.11
N SER A 44 -0.91 3.11 -2.54
CA SER A 44 -0.33 2.74 -1.25
C SER A 44 1.16 2.50 -1.40
N ALA A 45 1.97 2.88 -0.42
CA ALA A 45 3.37 2.47 -0.38
C ALA A 45 3.52 0.94 -0.35
N ASP A 46 2.52 0.25 0.21
CA ASP A 46 2.52 -1.21 0.27
C ASP A 46 2.56 -1.87 -1.11
N SER A 47 1.96 -1.27 -2.14
CA SER A 47 1.98 -1.85 -3.49
C SER A 47 3.39 -1.83 -4.12
N ILE A 48 4.29 -0.98 -3.60
CA ILE A 48 5.67 -0.86 -4.09
C ILE A 48 6.65 -1.65 -3.23
N PHE A 49 6.51 -1.57 -1.90
CA PHE A 49 7.44 -2.22 -0.97
C PHE A 49 7.08 -3.66 -0.62
N TYR A 50 5.82 -4.04 -0.82
CA TYR A 50 5.31 -5.38 -0.61
C TYR A 50 4.47 -5.84 -1.82
N PRO A 51 5.04 -5.88 -3.03
CA PRO A 51 4.31 -6.24 -4.26
C PRO A 51 3.69 -7.65 -4.18
N GLU A 52 4.25 -8.55 -3.36
CA GLU A 52 3.69 -9.87 -3.05
C GLU A 52 2.39 -9.83 -2.23
N LYS A 53 2.07 -8.70 -1.58
CA LYS A 53 0.86 -8.51 -0.75
C LYS A 53 -0.35 -7.97 -1.53
N GLU A 54 -0.29 -7.85 -2.86
CA GLU A 54 -1.42 -7.33 -3.66
C GLU A 54 -2.60 -8.30 -3.82
N SER A 55 -2.48 -9.57 -3.41
CA SER A 55 -3.66 -10.40 -3.19
C SER A 55 -4.42 -9.87 -1.97
N ASP A 56 -5.75 -9.80 -2.05
CA ASP A 56 -6.62 -9.62 -0.88
C ASP A 56 -6.46 -10.85 0.01
N THR A 57 -5.35 -10.91 0.76
CA THR A 57 -4.99 -12.05 1.58
C THR A 57 -6.09 -12.25 2.62
N GLU A 58 -6.32 -13.51 2.99
CA GLU A 58 -7.26 -13.88 4.04
C GLU A 58 -6.98 -13.08 5.33
N GLU A 59 -5.71 -12.79 5.62
CA GLU A 59 -5.27 -11.95 6.74
C GLU A 59 -5.75 -10.49 6.64
N LYS A 60 -5.73 -9.87 5.46
CA LYS A 60 -6.27 -8.51 5.24
C LYS A 60 -7.80 -8.49 5.35
N GLN A 61 -8.47 -9.53 4.85
CA GLN A 61 -9.92 -9.68 5.01
C GLN A 61 -10.29 -9.82 6.49
N LEU A 62 -9.57 -10.65 7.24
CA LEU A 62 -9.73 -10.80 8.69
C LEU A 62 -9.50 -9.48 9.43
N LEU A 63 -8.48 -8.70 9.07
CA LEU A 63 -8.23 -7.39 9.67
C LEU A 63 -9.42 -6.43 9.47
N ARG A 64 -9.99 -6.39 8.25
CA ARG A 64 -11.17 -5.55 7.96
C ARG A 64 -12.40 -5.99 8.76
N LEU A 65 -12.64 -7.30 8.87
CA LEU A 65 -13.73 -7.85 9.67
C LEU A 65 -13.54 -7.50 11.16
N LEU A 66 -12.33 -7.68 11.69
CA LEU A 66 -11.96 -7.29 13.06
C LEU A 66 -12.19 -5.80 13.34
N GLN A 67 -11.93 -4.93 12.36
CA GLN A 67 -12.17 -3.49 12.49
C GLN A 67 -13.66 -3.15 12.63
N GLN A 68 -14.56 -3.95 12.04
CA GLN A 68 -16.01 -3.77 12.14
C GLN A 68 -16.61 -4.32 13.45
N CYS A 69 -15.88 -5.17 14.15
CA CYS A 69 -16.31 -5.75 15.43
C CYS A 69 -16.35 -4.70 16.54
N SER A 70 -17.30 -4.85 17.47
CA SER A 70 -17.31 -4.09 18.73
C SER A 70 -16.15 -4.49 19.64
N GLU A 71 -15.83 -3.66 20.64
CA GLU A 71 -14.81 -3.98 21.65
C GLU A 71 -15.09 -5.30 22.39
N ARG A 72 -16.37 -5.64 22.60
CA ARG A 72 -16.75 -6.94 23.17
C ARG A 72 -16.39 -8.08 22.22
N ASP A 73 -16.75 -7.95 20.95
CA ASP A 73 -16.56 -9.01 19.96
C ASP A 73 -15.07 -9.23 19.65
N ARG A 74 -14.28 -8.15 19.61
CA ARG A 74 -12.81 -8.25 19.48
C ARG A 74 -12.17 -9.07 20.60
N LYS A 75 -12.65 -8.96 21.84
CA LYS A 75 -12.18 -9.79 22.97
C LYS A 75 -12.53 -11.27 22.77
N ILE A 76 -13.70 -11.57 22.20
CA ILE A 76 -14.10 -12.95 21.88
C ILE A 76 -13.19 -13.51 20.78
N VAL A 77 -12.99 -12.76 19.69
CA VAL A 77 -12.09 -13.17 18.59
C VAL A 77 -10.68 -13.43 19.12
N LYS A 78 -10.14 -12.55 19.98
CA LYS A 78 -8.85 -12.77 20.63
C LYS A 78 -8.81 -14.08 21.42
N SER A 79 -9.86 -14.36 22.20
CA SER A 79 -9.93 -15.57 23.03
C SER A 79 -9.92 -16.84 22.18
N VAL A 80 -10.57 -16.82 21.02
CA VAL A 80 -10.55 -17.94 20.07
C VAL A 80 -9.16 -18.11 19.46
N ILE A 81 -8.51 -17.02 19.04
CA ILE A 81 -7.15 -17.06 18.49
C ILE A 81 -6.16 -17.61 19.53
N ASP A 82 -6.23 -17.12 20.77
CA ASP A 82 -5.41 -17.60 21.89
C ASP A 82 -5.59 -19.12 22.08
N ALA A 83 -6.84 -19.60 22.09
CA ALA A 83 -7.14 -21.03 22.22
C ALA A 83 -6.65 -21.88 21.03
N LEU A 84 -6.64 -21.34 19.81
CA LEU A 84 -6.09 -22.04 18.64
C LEU A 84 -4.56 -22.14 18.73
N LEU A 85 -3.90 -21.11 19.23
CA LEU A 85 -2.44 -21.06 19.39
C LEU A 85 -1.94 -21.95 20.54
N ASP A 86 -2.71 -22.09 21.62
CA ASP A 86 -2.39 -22.98 22.74
C ASP A 86 -2.50 -24.48 22.37
N ASN A 87 -3.20 -24.80 21.27
CA ASN A 87 -3.39 -26.16 20.76
C ASN A 87 -2.46 -26.53 19.58
N ALA A 88 -1.50 -25.66 19.24
CA ALA A 88 -0.51 -25.85 18.18
C ALA A 88 0.87 -26.22 18.74
#